data_AF-A0A3N1GPJ3-F1
#
_entry.id   AF-A0A3N1GPJ3-F1
#
_cell.length_a   1.000
_cell.length_b   1.000
_cell.length_c   1.000
_cell.angle_alpha   90.00
_cell.angle_beta   90.00
_cell.angle_gamma   90.00
#
_symmetry.space_group_name_H-M   'P 1'
#
loop_
_entity.id
_entity.type
_entity.pdbx_description
1 polymer ?
#
loop_
_entity_poly.entity_id
_entity_poly.type
_entity_poly.pdbx_seq_one_letter_code
_entity_poly.pdbx_strand_id
1 'polypeptide(L)'
;MAWRVSTRWALVVLSTAAVMAGGTACGASGPESAAEGGAPKVATLASGGSTPAASGKPAADTRPRERLDTTPEEFEAMLAPYNKCMQEQGAGIKAGASARKPPSTADLTKWEKADRICKPKFFPLPPWEKDPANPESKDFTRDVVKCLRGKGVKYVEADEDGYSLGGPDNDSESIRKGMDLAPECEREIAATRK
;
A
#
# COMPACT_ATOMS: atom_id res chain seq x y z
N MET A 1 46.56 -4.25 -22.94
CA MET A 1 45.87 -4.31 -24.25
C MET A 1 44.64 -3.43 -24.16
N ALA A 2 44.69 -2.28 -24.84
CA ALA A 2 43.61 -1.31 -24.92
C ALA A 2 42.84 -1.55 -26.21
N TRP A 3 41.51 -1.65 -26.14
CA TRP A 3 40.64 -1.50 -27.30
C TRP A 3 39.77 -0.26 -27.11
N ARG A 4 40.12 0.79 -27.85
CA ARG A 4 39.19 1.84 -28.31
C ARG A 4 38.50 1.36 -29.59
N VAL A 5 37.55 2.16 -30.07
CA VAL A 5 36.84 2.18 -31.38
C VAL A 5 35.35 1.85 -31.16
N SER A 6 34.35 2.62 -31.61
CA SER A 6 34.32 3.85 -32.41
C SER A 6 33.00 4.60 -32.17
N THR A 7 33.08 5.92 -32.17
CA THR A 7 31.97 6.85 -32.37
C THR A 7 31.60 6.89 -33.87
N ARG A 8 30.31 7.05 -34.21
CA ARG A 8 29.74 8.13 -35.06
C ARG A 8 28.53 7.68 -35.92
N TRP A 9 27.71 8.71 -36.25
CA TRP A 9 26.69 8.84 -37.32
C TRP A 9 25.28 8.34 -36.93
N ALA A 10 24.17 9.06 -37.12
CA ALA A 10 23.90 10.31 -37.83
C ALA A 10 22.64 11.02 -37.29
N LEU A 11 22.59 12.33 -37.50
CA LEU A 11 21.46 13.25 -37.30
C LEU A 11 20.44 13.19 -38.47
N VAL A 12 19.31 13.89 -38.26
CA VAL A 12 18.33 14.44 -39.23
C VAL A 12 17.20 13.44 -39.58
N VAL A 13 15.91 13.72 -39.32
CA VAL A 13 15.04 14.60 -40.14
C VAL A 13 14.07 15.47 -39.32
N LEU A 14 13.91 16.68 -39.86
CA LEU A 14 13.19 17.88 -39.45
C LEU A 14 11.77 17.90 -40.07
N SER A 15 10.79 18.40 -39.30
CA SER A 15 9.56 19.10 -39.73
C SER A 15 8.47 18.41 -40.56
N THR A 16 7.22 18.52 -40.09
CA THR A 16 6.18 19.35 -40.75
C THR A 16 4.99 19.57 -39.82
N ALA A 17 4.77 20.83 -39.45
CA ALA A 17 3.50 21.34 -38.97
C ALA A 17 2.62 21.69 -40.17
N ALA A 18 1.36 21.25 -40.17
CA ALA A 18 0.34 21.74 -41.09
C ALA A 18 -0.90 22.11 -40.29
N VAL A 19 -1.11 23.42 -40.18
CA VAL A 19 -2.31 24.08 -39.67
C VAL A 19 -3.37 24.03 -40.78
N MET A 20 -4.58 23.57 -40.47
CA MET A 20 -5.77 23.87 -41.28
C MET A 20 -6.86 24.40 -40.36
N ALA A 21 -7.24 25.64 -40.62
CA ALA A 21 -8.29 26.40 -39.99
C ALA A 21 -9.61 26.27 -40.78
N GLY A 22 -10.72 26.50 -40.08
CA GLY A 22 -12.08 26.65 -40.64
C GLY A 22 -13.04 25.69 -39.93
N GLY A 23 -14.08 26.10 -39.20
CA GLY A 23 -14.80 27.37 -39.17
C GLY A 23 -16.23 27.14 -39.68
N THR A 24 -17.21 27.47 -38.83
CA THR A 24 -18.63 27.76 -39.11
C THR A 24 -19.67 26.63 -39.05
N ALA A 25 -20.80 27.01 -38.44
CA ALA A 25 -22.15 26.45 -38.49
C ALA A 25 -22.34 25.09 -37.78
N CYS A 26 -22.92 25.01 -36.57
CA CYS A 26 -24.24 25.53 -36.18
C CYS A 26 -25.32 25.06 -37.18
N GLY A 27 -25.75 23.81 -37.01
CA GLY A 27 -26.95 23.24 -37.62
C GLY A 27 -27.92 22.82 -36.51
N ALA A 28 -28.74 23.76 -36.04
CA ALA A 28 -30.08 23.47 -35.53
C ALA A 28 -30.93 23.01 -36.73
N SER A 29 -31.85 22.05 -36.65
CA SER A 29 -33.21 22.14 -36.07
C SER A 29 -33.85 20.75 -36.25
N GLY A 30 -34.68 20.13 -35.39
CA GLY A 30 -35.42 20.46 -34.16
C GLY A 30 -36.34 19.24 -33.84
N PRO A 31 -37.36 19.32 -32.94
CA PRO A 31 -37.70 20.42 -32.03
C PRO A 31 -37.88 20.03 -30.54
N GLU A 32 -37.81 21.08 -29.70
CA GLU A 32 -38.45 21.37 -28.40
C GLU A 32 -38.66 20.25 -27.34
N SER A 33 -38.25 20.43 -26.07
CA SER A 33 -38.63 21.56 -25.21
C SER A 33 -37.62 21.87 -24.09
N ALA A 34 -37.62 23.15 -23.70
CA ALA A 34 -36.80 23.88 -22.73
C ALA A 34 -36.66 23.30 -21.31
N ALA A 35 -35.51 23.52 -20.65
CA ALA A 35 -35.35 24.51 -19.57
C ALA A 35 -33.95 24.47 -18.88
N GLU A 36 -33.34 25.65 -18.83
CA GLU A 36 -32.51 26.24 -17.76
C GLU A 36 -31.38 25.47 -17.04
N GLY A 37 -30.15 26.00 -17.19
CA GLY A 37 -29.24 26.33 -16.09
C GLY A 37 -28.75 25.20 -15.18
N GLY A 38 -27.65 24.54 -15.55
CA GLY A 38 -26.96 23.58 -14.68
C GLY A 38 -25.44 23.73 -14.72
N ALA A 39 -24.85 24.12 -13.59
CA ALA A 39 -23.41 24.14 -13.34
C ALA A 39 -22.73 22.78 -13.67
N PRO A 40 -21.40 22.73 -13.94
CA PRO A 40 -20.70 21.48 -14.23
C PRO A 40 -20.89 20.49 -13.08
N LYS A 41 -21.53 19.37 -13.42
CA LYS A 41 -21.88 18.29 -12.50
C LYS A 41 -20.62 17.51 -12.14
N VAL A 42 -19.90 17.97 -11.12
CA VAL A 42 -18.91 17.16 -10.40
C VAL A 42 -19.63 15.97 -9.77
N ALA A 43 -19.12 14.75 -10.00
CA ALA A 43 -19.71 13.53 -9.47
C ALA A 43 -19.57 13.49 -7.94
N THR A 44 -20.61 13.91 -7.24
CA THR A 44 -20.73 13.71 -5.80
C THR A 44 -21.16 12.27 -5.55
N LEU A 45 -20.33 11.47 -4.88
CA LEU A 45 -20.77 10.19 -4.34
C LEU A 45 -21.77 10.48 -3.22
N ALA A 46 -23.05 10.27 -3.52
CA ALA A 46 -24.09 10.27 -2.50
C ALA A 46 -23.90 9.02 -1.64
N SER A 47 -23.38 9.18 -0.42
CA SER A 47 -23.51 8.17 0.63
C SER A 47 -24.97 8.11 1.08
N GLY A 48 -25.82 7.54 0.23
CA GLY A 48 -27.12 7.04 0.63
C GLY A 48 -26.89 5.81 1.49
N GLY A 49 -27.39 5.84 2.72
CA GLY A 49 -27.40 4.70 3.63
C GLY A 49 -28.07 3.50 2.96
N SER A 50 -27.24 2.61 2.43
CA SER A 50 -27.60 1.28 1.98
C SER A 50 -26.38 0.43 2.28
N THR A 51 -26.49 -0.35 3.36
CA THR A 51 -25.55 -1.42 3.66
C THR A 51 -25.34 -2.23 2.38
N PRO A 52 -24.11 -2.36 1.84
CA PRO A 52 -23.90 -3.16 0.65
C PRO A 52 -24.37 -4.59 0.92
N ALA A 53 -25.40 -5.03 0.19
CA ALA A 53 -25.83 -6.41 0.18
C ALA A 53 -24.69 -7.26 -0.39
N ALA A 54 -24.14 -8.15 0.43
CA ALA A 54 -23.10 -9.08 0.04
C ALA A 54 -23.58 -9.95 -1.13
N SER A 55 -23.13 -9.62 -2.34
CA SER A 55 -23.39 -10.40 -3.55
C SER A 55 -22.06 -10.96 -4.04
N GLY A 56 -21.88 -12.26 -3.86
CA GLY A 56 -20.74 -13.02 -4.37
C GLY A 56 -20.26 -14.06 -3.37
N LYS A 57 -20.11 -15.32 -3.82
CA LYS A 57 -19.49 -16.43 -3.07
C LYS A 57 -18.18 -15.94 -2.40
N PRO A 58 -17.81 -16.41 -1.19
CA PRO A 58 -16.53 -16.02 -0.61
C PRO A 58 -15.42 -16.50 -1.55
N ALA A 59 -14.78 -15.55 -2.23
CA ALA A 59 -13.55 -15.80 -2.96
C ALA A 59 -12.45 -16.16 -1.94
N ALA A 60 -11.39 -16.82 -2.40
CA ALA A 60 -10.22 -17.07 -1.59
C ALA A 60 -9.78 -15.77 -0.88
N ASP A 61 -9.76 -15.83 0.46
CA ASP A 61 -9.36 -14.79 1.40
C ASP A 61 -10.24 -13.52 1.51
N THR A 62 -11.30 -13.61 2.31
CA THR A 62 -12.11 -12.47 2.79
C THR A 62 -11.42 -11.65 3.91
N ARG A 63 -10.09 -11.76 4.06
CA ARG A 63 -9.35 -11.05 5.10
C ARG A 63 -9.25 -9.56 4.76
N PRO A 64 -9.46 -8.64 5.71
CA PRO A 64 -9.20 -7.23 5.48
C PRO A 64 -7.72 -7.05 5.12
N ARG A 65 -7.44 -6.13 4.21
CA ARG A 65 -6.08 -5.79 3.79
C ARG A 65 -5.72 -4.43 4.34
N GLU A 66 -4.55 -4.35 4.96
CA GLU A 66 -3.94 -3.10 5.38
C GLU A 66 -3.60 -2.23 4.16
N ARG A 67 -3.69 -0.91 4.31
CA ARG A 67 -3.21 0.12 3.39
C ARG A 67 -1.98 0.80 3.99
N LEU A 68 -1.10 1.38 3.16
CA LEU A 68 0.08 2.12 3.65
C LEU A 68 -0.26 3.31 4.59
N ASP A 69 -1.48 3.82 4.52
CA ASP A 69 -2.00 4.91 5.38
C ASP A 69 -2.93 4.41 6.49
N THR A 70 -2.97 3.10 6.76
CA THR A 70 -3.77 2.53 7.86
C THR A 70 -3.26 3.05 9.19
N THR A 71 -4.13 3.61 10.00
CA THR A 71 -3.74 4.05 11.35
C THR A 71 -3.65 2.86 12.30
N PRO A 72 -2.93 2.99 13.43
CA PRO A 72 -2.91 1.93 14.46
C PRO A 72 -4.32 1.54 14.93
N GLU A 73 -5.23 2.51 15.07
CA GLU A 73 -6.62 2.28 15.49
C GLU A 73 -7.42 1.54 14.42
N GLU A 74 -7.22 1.88 13.15
CA GLU A 74 -7.83 1.16 12.03
C GLU A 74 -7.31 -0.29 11.98
N PHE A 75 -6.01 -0.50 12.14
CA PHE A 75 -5.42 -1.84 12.17
C PHE A 75 -5.96 -2.66 13.35
N GLU A 76 -6.08 -2.06 14.54
CA GLU A 76 -6.68 -2.73 15.71
C GLU A 76 -8.15 -3.12 15.45
N ALA A 77 -8.92 -2.27 14.77
CA ALA A 77 -10.27 -2.59 14.36
C ALA A 77 -10.31 -3.77 13.36
N MET A 78 -9.35 -3.85 12.43
CA MET A 78 -9.22 -4.99 11.50
C MET A 78 -8.88 -6.30 12.22
N LEU A 79 -8.25 -6.25 13.41
CA LEU A 79 -7.92 -7.44 14.20
C LEU A 79 -9.12 -8.06 14.93
N ALA A 80 -10.30 -7.42 14.95
CA ALA A 80 -11.45 -7.91 15.70
C ALA A 80 -11.83 -9.38 15.38
N PRO A 81 -11.89 -9.84 14.11
CA PRO A 81 -12.15 -11.24 13.78
C PRO A 81 -11.04 -12.19 14.25
N TYR A 82 -9.78 -11.77 14.14
CA TYR A 82 -8.63 -12.55 14.60
C TYR A 82 -8.66 -12.72 16.12
N ASN A 83 -8.86 -11.63 16.86
CA ASN A 83 -8.94 -11.64 18.33
C ASN A 83 -10.09 -12.51 18.84
N LYS A 84 -11.25 -12.47 18.18
CA LYS A 84 -12.38 -13.36 18.47
C LYS A 84 -11.99 -14.83 18.29
N CYS A 85 -11.36 -15.18 17.16
CA CYS A 85 -10.88 -16.55 16.94
C CYS A 85 -9.87 -16.99 18.00
N MET A 86 -8.90 -16.13 18.33
CA MET A 86 -7.90 -16.42 19.37
C MET A 86 -8.56 -16.70 20.73
N GLN A 87 -9.59 -15.92 21.09
CA GLN A 87 -10.37 -16.14 22.30
C GLN A 87 -11.12 -17.48 22.28
N GLU A 88 -11.77 -17.83 21.16
CA GLU A 88 -12.48 -19.11 20.98
C GLU A 88 -11.53 -20.32 21.05
N GLN A 89 -10.28 -20.18 20.57
CA GLN A 89 -9.21 -21.18 20.72
C GLN A 89 -8.58 -21.18 22.14
N GLY A 90 -9.06 -20.31 23.03
CA GLY A 90 -8.60 -20.21 24.42
C GLY A 90 -7.28 -19.46 24.60
N ALA A 91 -6.78 -18.77 23.57
CA ALA A 91 -5.56 -17.95 23.58
C ALA A 91 -5.87 -16.43 23.63
N GLY A 92 -7.07 -16.06 24.07
CA GLY A 92 -7.48 -14.65 24.15
C GLY A 92 -6.60 -13.83 25.11
N ILE A 93 -6.27 -12.61 24.71
CA ILE A 93 -5.60 -11.63 25.57
C ILE A 93 -6.59 -11.23 26.66
N LYS A 94 -6.32 -11.61 27.92
CA LYS A 94 -7.16 -11.23 29.05
C LYS A 94 -6.95 -9.73 29.33
N ALA A 95 -8.00 -8.92 29.15
CA ALA A 95 -8.02 -7.55 29.62
C ALA A 95 -7.69 -7.52 31.14
N GLY A 96 -6.68 -6.76 31.53
CA GLY A 96 -6.24 -6.63 32.93
C GLY A 96 -5.21 -7.66 33.42
N ALA A 97 -4.75 -8.60 32.58
CA ALA A 97 -3.55 -9.37 32.89
C ALA A 97 -2.35 -8.43 32.84
N SER A 98 -1.94 -7.93 34.00
CA SER A 98 -0.75 -7.12 34.15
C SER A 98 0.41 -7.94 33.58
N ALA A 99 1.09 -7.40 32.57
CA ALA A 99 2.26 -8.00 31.88
C ALA A 99 3.50 -8.14 32.79
N ARG A 100 3.30 -8.38 34.10
CA ARG A 100 4.34 -8.47 35.12
C ARG A 100 5.06 -9.81 35.12
N LYS A 101 4.52 -10.84 34.45
CA LYS A 101 5.17 -12.14 34.32
C LYS A 101 5.28 -12.52 32.84
N PRO A 102 6.45 -12.95 32.35
CA PRO A 102 6.57 -13.49 31.00
C PRO A 102 5.62 -14.70 30.85
N PRO A 103 5.04 -14.90 29.65
CA PRO A 103 4.17 -16.04 29.39
C PRO A 103 4.92 -17.36 29.66
N SER A 104 4.22 -18.35 30.20
CA SER A 104 4.81 -19.68 30.35
C SER A 104 4.99 -20.35 28.98
N THR A 105 5.86 -21.35 28.88
CA THR A 105 5.99 -22.17 27.66
C THR A 105 4.66 -22.81 27.25
N ALA A 106 3.83 -23.18 28.22
CA ALA A 106 2.49 -23.71 27.96
C ALA A 106 1.56 -22.66 27.35
N ASP A 107 1.63 -21.41 27.82
CA ASP A 107 0.87 -20.29 27.25
C ASP A 107 1.30 -19.99 25.81
N LEU A 108 2.62 -19.97 25.55
CA LEU A 108 3.17 -19.80 24.20
C LEU A 108 2.72 -20.92 23.27
N THR A 109 2.80 -22.18 23.71
CA THR A 109 2.35 -23.33 22.92
C THR A 109 0.85 -23.25 22.59
N LYS A 110 0.03 -22.79 23.55
CA LYS A 110 -1.40 -22.59 23.34
C LYS A 110 -1.66 -21.48 22.34
N TRP A 111 -0.93 -20.37 22.46
CA TRP A 111 -1.01 -19.24 21.55
C TRP A 111 -0.62 -19.64 20.12
N GLU A 112 0.50 -20.33 19.93
CA GLU A 112 0.96 -20.79 18.61
C GLU A 112 -0.02 -21.74 17.92
N LYS A 113 -0.66 -22.63 18.69
CA LYS A 113 -1.71 -23.52 18.18
C LYS A 113 -2.94 -22.74 17.71
N ALA A 114 -3.36 -21.75 18.50
CA ALA A 114 -4.46 -20.87 18.13
C ALA A 114 -4.10 -20.02 16.90
N ASP A 115 -2.91 -19.42 16.87
CA ASP A 115 -2.43 -18.58 15.78
C ASP A 115 -2.40 -19.34 14.45
N ARG A 116 -1.93 -20.59 14.45
CA ARG A 116 -1.93 -21.45 13.25
C ARG A 116 -3.33 -21.67 12.66
N ILE A 117 -4.37 -21.62 13.48
CA ILE A 117 -5.77 -21.77 13.06
C ILE A 117 -6.36 -20.42 12.63
N CYS A 118 -6.09 -19.37 13.40
CA CYS A 118 -6.73 -18.07 13.26
C CYS A 118 -6.05 -17.17 12.23
N LYS A 119 -4.71 -17.12 12.22
CA LYS A 119 -3.94 -16.22 11.36
C LYS A 119 -4.25 -16.37 9.87
N PRO A 120 -4.26 -17.60 9.29
CA PRO A 120 -4.53 -17.75 7.86
C PRO A 120 -5.93 -17.34 7.44
N LYS A 121 -6.89 -17.24 8.37
CA LYS A 121 -8.31 -16.97 8.08
C LYS A 121 -8.75 -15.55 8.43
N PHE A 122 -8.10 -14.92 9.40
CA PHE A 122 -8.60 -13.69 10.01
C PHE A 122 -7.56 -12.59 10.24
N PHE A 123 -6.26 -12.91 10.23
CA PHE A 123 -5.25 -11.88 10.43
C PHE A 123 -5.16 -10.99 9.18
N PRO A 124 -5.19 -9.64 9.31
CA PRO A 124 -5.17 -8.76 8.16
C PRO A 124 -4.02 -9.06 7.21
N LEU A 125 -4.28 -8.95 5.91
CA LEU A 125 -3.24 -9.01 4.89
C LEU A 125 -2.37 -7.75 4.97
N PRO A 126 -1.06 -7.83 4.70
CA PRO A 126 -0.19 -6.64 4.68
C PRO A 126 -0.59 -5.68 3.54
N PRO A 127 -0.06 -4.45 3.52
CA PRO A 127 -0.18 -3.56 2.36
C PRO A 127 0.24 -4.26 1.08
N TRP A 128 -0.48 -4.02 -0.02
CA TRP A 128 -0.23 -4.71 -1.29
C TRP A 128 1.21 -4.52 -1.78
N GLU A 129 1.76 -3.32 -1.56
CA GLU A 129 3.12 -2.93 -1.90
C GLU A 129 4.19 -3.74 -1.12
N LYS A 130 3.81 -4.31 0.02
CA LYS A 130 4.69 -5.07 0.94
C LYS A 130 4.33 -6.56 0.99
N ASP A 131 3.30 -6.99 0.27
CA ASP A 131 2.83 -8.38 0.28
C ASP A 131 3.80 -9.28 -0.51
N PRO A 132 4.32 -10.38 0.07
CA PRO A 132 5.15 -11.33 -0.67
C PRO A 132 4.45 -11.96 -1.89
N ALA A 133 3.11 -11.98 -1.92
CA ALA A 133 2.33 -12.43 -3.08
C ALA A 133 2.32 -11.41 -4.23
N ASN A 134 2.69 -10.15 -3.98
CA ASN A 134 2.84 -9.14 -5.01
C ASN A 134 4.24 -9.28 -5.66
N PRO A 135 4.34 -9.61 -6.96
CA PRO A 135 5.63 -9.75 -7.64
C PRO A 135 6.45 -8.45 -7.65
N GLU A 136 5.81 -7.29 -7.49
CA GLU A 136 6.48 -5.99 -7.46
C GLU A 136 6.96 -5.57 -6.05
N SER A 137 6.59 -6.32 -5.00
CA SER A 137 6.92 -5.98 -3.61
C SER A 137 8.42 -5.81 -3.40
N LYS A 138 9.24 -6.71 -3.97
CA LYS A 138 10.70 -6.60 -3.90
C LYS A 138 11.22 -5.34 -4.60
N ASP A 139 10.62 -4.90 -5.70
CA ASP A 139 10.99 -3.64 -6.35
C ASP A 139 10.56 -2.44 -5.50
N PHE A 140 9.37 -2.47 -4.90
CA PHE A 140 8.86 -1.40 -4.05
C PHE A 140 9.81 -1.15 -2.87
N THR A 141 10.20 -2.22 -2.17
CA THR A 141 11.19 -2.17 -1.09
C THR A 141 12.51 -1.54 -1.52
N ARG A 142 13.04 -1.92 -2.68
CA ARG A 142 14.31 -1.36 -3.20
C ARG A 142 14.21 0.14 -3.46
N ASP A 143 13.08 0.61 -3.98
CA ASP A 143 12.84 2.03 -4.23
C ASP A 143 12.66 2.83 -2.93
N VAL A 144 12.00 2.26 -1.92
CA VAL A 144 11.90 2.85 -0.59
C VAL A 144 13.29 2.99 0.04
N VAL A 145 14.11 1.95 -0.01
CA VAL A 145 15.51 2.00 0.46
C VAL A 145 16.31 3.08 -0.26
N LYS A 146 16.12 3.23 -1.58
CA LYS A 146 16.75 4.30 -2.36
C LYS A 146 16.29 5.68 -1.90
N CYS A 147 15.00 5.88 -1.66
CA CYS A 147 14.45 7.12 -1.11
C CYS A 147 15.06 7.44 0.26
N LEU A 148 15.09 6.48 1.18
CA LEU A 148 15.65 6.64 2.52
C LEU A 148 17.13 7.03 2.49
N ARG A 149 17.93 6.37 1.64
CA ARG A 149 19.34 6.75 1.43
C ARG A 149 19.47 8.15 0.85
N GLY A 150 18.61 8.51 -0.12
CA GLY A 150 18.56 9.86 -0.70
C GLY A 150 18.23 10.95 0.33
N LYS A 151 17.40 10.63 1.33
CA LYS A 151 17.07 11.51 2.47
C LYS A 151 18.09 11.41 3.62
N GLY A 152 19.17 10.63 3.43
CA GLY A 152 20.32 10.57 4.32
C GLY A 152 20.20 9.58 5.48
N VAL A 153 19.43 8.50 5.32
CA VAL A 153 19.53 7.31 6.18
C VAL A 153 20.74 6.51 5.74
N LYS A 154 21.75 6.37 6.61
CA LYS A 154 23.05 5.81 6.23
C LYS A 154 23.02 4.29 6.18
N TYR A 155 22.50 3.65 7.23
CA TYR A 155 22.41 2.21 7.34
C TYR A 155 20.97 1.76 7.14
N VAL A 156 20.64 1.46 5.89
CA VAL A 156 19.36 0.89 5.47
C VAL A 156 19.59 -0.10 4.33
N GLU A 157 19.01 -1.29 4.43
CA GLU A 157 19.19 -2.38 3.46
C GLU A 157 17.85 -3.07 3.19
N ALA A 158 17.66 -3.56 1.96
CA ALA A 158 16.52 -4.40 1.63
C ALA A 158 16.84 -5.85 2.03
N ASP A 159 15.87 -6.54 2.62
CA ASP A 159 15.93 -7.94 3.02
C ASP A 159 14.67 -8.69 2.53
N GLU A 160 14.53 -9.98 2.89
CA GLU A 160 13.40 -10.81 2.46
C GLU A 160 12.07 -10.38 3.08
N ASP A 161 12.10 -9.69 4.22
CA ASP A 161 10.90 -9.25 4.96
C ASP A 161 10.56 -7.77 4.70
N GLY A 162 11.38 -7.05 3.92
CA GLY A 162 11.22 -5.64 3.62
C GLY A 162 12.57 -4.93 3.67
N TYR A 163 12.73 -4.00 4.63
CA TYR A 163 13.99 -3.29 4.83
C TYR A 163 14.34 -3.18 6.31
N SER A 164 15.63 -3.21 6.59
CA SER A 164 16.22 -3.10 7.92
C SER A 164 16.96 -1.78 8.07
N LEU A 165 17.05 -1.30 9.32
CA LEU A 165 17.67 -0.03 9.69
C LEU A 165 18.77 -0.27 10.72
N GLY A 166 19.81 0.57 10.72
CA GLY A 166 20.86 0.57 11.75
C GLY A 166 22.09 -0.27 11.45
N GLY A 167 22.02 -1.18 10.46
CA GLY A 167 23.17 -2.00 10.06
C GLY A 167 23.69 -2.91 11.19
N PRO A 168 24.92 -3.46 11.05
CA PRO A 168 25.46 -4.45 11.98
C PRO A 168 25.57 -3.97 13.44
N ASP A 169 25.79 -2.67 13.64
CA ASP A 169 26.06 -2.06 14.95
C ASP A 169 24.82 -1.40 15.59
N ASN A 170 23.63 -1.55 14.98
CA ASN A 170 22.39 -0.88 15.43
C ASN A 170 22.55 0.65 15.57
N ASP A 171 23.05 1.30 14.53
CA ASP A 171 23.22 2.75 14.48
C ASP A 171 21.91 3.49 14.79
N SER A 172 21.85 4.10 15.97
CA SER A 172 20.64 4.72 16.51
C SER A 172 20.13 5.89 15.65
N GLU A 173 21.03 6.61 14.97
CA GLU A 173 20.66 7.71 14.09
C GLU A 173 19.91 7.19 12.86
N SER A 174 20.45 6.17 12.19
CA SER A 174 19.82 5.54 11.03
C SER A 174 18.49 4.88 11.38
N ILE A 175 18.36 4.27 12.57
CA ILE A 175 17.09 3.71 13.04
C ILE A 175 16.05 4.82 13.23
N ARG A 176 16.38 5.85 14.02
CA ARG A 176 15.45 6.95 14.31
C ARG A 176 15.02 7.65 13.02
N LYS A 177 15.99 8.07 12.21
CA LYS A 177 15.74 8.79 10.96
C LYS A 177 15.02 7.91 9.93
N GLY A 178 15.36 6.63 9.85
CA GLY A 178 14.70 5.67 8.99
C GLY A 178 13.23 5.50 9.36
N MET A 179 12.91 5.34 10.65
CA MET A 179 11.52 5.27 11.13
C MET A 179 10.75 6.57 10.87
N ASP A 180 11.38 7.73 11.07
CA ASP A 180 10.75 9.04 10.85
C ASP A 180 10.41 9.26 9.36
N LEU A 181 11.27 8.80 8.44
CA LEU A 181 11.15 9.06 7.00
C LEU A 181 10.47 7.92 6.20
N ALA A 182 10.45 6.70 6.73
CA ALA A 182 9.88 5.53 6.06
C ALA A 182 8.44 5.75 5.56
N PRO A 183 7.49 6.25 6.36
CA PRO A 183 6.12 6.45 5.90
C PRO A 183 6.03 7.43 4.72
N GLU A 184 6.88 8.45 4.70
CA GLU A 184 6.92 9.42 3.60
C GLU A 184 7.46 8.78 2.32
N CYS A 185 8.60 8.08 2.40
CA CYS A 185 9.19 7.37 1.27
C CYS A 185 8.25 6.28 0.72
N GLU A 186 7.60 5.50 1.59
CA GLU A 186 6.62 4.49 1.16
C GLU A 186 5.46 5.12 0.37
N ARG A 187 4.90 6.24 0.85
CA ARG A 187 3.83 6.96 0.13
C ARG A 187 4.30 7.61 -1.17
N GLU A 188 5.48 8.21 -1.19
CA GLU A 188 6.08 8.80 -2.41
C GLU A 188 6.22 7.74 -3.50
N ILE A 189 6.85 6.61 -3.18
CA ILE A 189 7.05 5.52 -4.15
C ILE A 189 5.71 4.93 -4.60
N ALA A 190 4.79 4.67 -3.67
CA ALA A 190 3.46 4.15 -4.01
C ALA A 190 2.68 5.10 -4.93
N ALA A 191 2.82 6.42 -4.77
CA ALA A 191 2.18 7.40 -5.64
C ALA A 191 2.73 7.38 -7.08
N THR A 192 4.00 7.01 -7.27
CA THR A 192 4.66 6.97 -8.59
C THR A 192 4.40 5.69 -9.39
N ARG A 193 3.89 4.64 -8.75
CA ARG A 193 3.69 3.30 -9.34
C ARG A 193 2.26 3.00 -9.77
N LYS A 194 1.39 4.02 -9.77
CA LYS A 194 -0.02 3.90 -10.14
C LYS A 194 -0.24 3.85 -11.65
#